data_AF-A0A9W8MTH6-F1
#
_entry.id   AF-A0A9W8MTH6-F1
#
_cell.length_a   1.000
_cell.length_b   1.000
_cell.length_c   1.000
_cell.angle_alpha   90.00
_cell.angle_beta   90.00
_cell.angle_gamma   90.00
#
_symmetry.space_group_name_H-M   'P 1'
#
loop_
_entity.id
_entity.type
_entity.pdbx_description
1 polymer ?
#
loop_
_entity_poly.entity_id
_entity_poly.type
_entity_poly.pdbx_seq_one_letter_code
_entity_poly.pdbx_strand_id
1 'polypeptide(L)'
;MEAAQQAPCINSEPDVAGIGVRLAIFIQIFLAFLPPILAISDGKVTPSEAKRMFRLSIQSLAFAACLIFVATIKLAQASLSAYHTLTIVHMTWALEGPLVLSYPLVGSVLLALWKGAQGVDILGKTSMTLYLPLFRLFHGIFALVVWSLITAGESWLKCIDETFLLPGLKLTIKKRAVQGFFIFLSTIRILEALLAVLRRFNRQGAGGSTLGEGADEKVHRGVVMPRLSLAAILCAWLFVFSWRLGKESVNIKLVAPGEISWGFGQIIPLCMLVSQVWEVYCTFWIWMRPVPNKPNRSGGDSEDVNLEVVPPEIRQPLEDTPHPLNSKEDEALGEDGGRSTAVATKQDTRVRVDISDSESDGEMINPPIKLALLASESMGA
;
A
#
# COMPACT_ATOMS: atom_id res chain seq x y z
N MET A 1 3.27 54.85 14.93
CA MET A 1 2.85 53.57 15.52
C MET A 1 3.30 52.47 14.56
N GLU A 2 4.48 51.88 14.79
CA GLU A 2 4.86 50.64 14.13
C GLU A 2 3.97 49.53 14.65
N ALA A 3 3.23 48.87 13.77
CA ALA A 3 2.51 47.66 14.13
C ALA A 3 3.55 46.62 14.54
N ALA A 4 3.55 46.22 15.82
CA ALA A 4 4.42 45.17 16.32
C ALA A 4 4.27 43.93 15.43
N GLN A 5 5.31 43.64 14.65
CA GLN A 5 5.33 42.54 13.71
C GLN A 5 5.34 41.26 14.52
N GLN A 6 4.19 40.58 14.62
CA GLN A 6 4.08 39.30 15.31
C GLN A 6 5.08 38.33 14.67
N ALA A 7 5.99 37.81 15.49
CA ALA A 7 6.94 36.80 15.05
C ALA A 7 6.18 35.58 14.49
N PRO A 8 6.66 34.96 13.40
CA PRO A 8 6.06 33.75 12.88
C PRO A 8 6.08 32.70 13.98
N CYS A 9 4.94 32.04 14.13
CA CYS A 9 4.69 31.27 15.33
C CYS A 9 4.69 29.75 15.03
N ILE A 10 4.78 29.39 13.75
CA ILE A 10 5.07 28.04 13.25
C ILE A 10 6.46 28.04 12.61
N ASN A 11 7.37 27.22 13.13
CA ASN A 11 8.66 26.95 12.47
C ASN A 11 8.42 26.23 11.14
N SER A 12 9.10 26.67 10.08
CA SER A 12 9.02 26.02 8.77
C SER A 12 9.70 24.66 8.79
N GLU A 13 9.06 23.64 8.22
CA GLU A 13 9.64 22.30 8.03
C GLU A 13 9.45 21.89 6.57
N PRO A 14 10.23 22.52 5.66
CA PRO A 14 10.09 22.34 4.22
C PRO A 14 10.33 20.89 3.76
N ASP A 15 11.05 20.09 4.56
CA ASP A 15 11.34 18.69 4.26
C ASP A 15 10.15 17.74 4.50
N VAL A 16 9.17 18.16 5.31
CA VAL A 16 8.05 17.30 5.72
C VAL A 16 6.74 17.79 5.13
N ALA A 17 6.47 19.10 5.22
CA ALA A 17 5.27 19.68 4.63
C ALA A 17 5.58 20.81 3.66
N GLY A 18 6.81 20.97 3.19
CA GLY A 18 7.13 21.99 2.21
C GLY A 18 6.33 21.83 0.93
N ILE A 19 6.24 22.93 0.18
CA ILE A 19 5.42 23.00 -1.04
C ILE A 19 5.80 21.93 -2.07
N GLY A 20 7.10 21.62 -2.19
CA GLY A 20 7.61 20.58 -3.07
C GLY A 20 7.12 19.18 -2.70
N VAL A 21 7.11 18.83 -1.40
CA VAL A 21 6.58 17.55 -0.91
C VAL A 21 5.10 17.42 -1.29
N ARG A 22 4.31 18.46 -1.04
CA ARG A 22 2.86 18.41 -1.34
C ARG A 22 2.60 18.27 -2.82
N LEU A 23 3.23 19.12 -3.63
CA LEU A 23 3.09 19.07 -5.08
C LEU A 23 3.45 17.68 -5.62
N ALA A 24 4.57 17.11 -5.15
CA ALA A 24 4.99 15.78 -5.55
C ALA A 24 3.92 14.73 -5.20
N ILE A 25 3.40 14.74 -3.97
CA ILE A 25 2.33 13.84 -3.53
C ILE A 25 1.07 13.98 -4.41
N PHE A 26 0.64 15.20 -4.76
CA PHE A 26 -0.54 15.37 -5.62
C PHE A 26 -0.34 14.83 -7.02
N ILE A 27 0.84 15.06 -7.60
CA ILE A 27 1.17 14.48 -8.90
C ILE A 27 1.17 12.95 -8.77
N GLN A 28 1.74 12.39 -7.69
CA GLN A 28 1.76 10.95 -7.47
C GLN A 28 0.34 10.36 -7.38
N ILE A 29 -0.53 11.00 -6.60
CA ILE A 29 -1.93 10.60 -6.47
C ILE A 29 -2.60 10.60 -7.84
N PHE A 30 -2.45 11.69 -8.60
CA PHE A 30 -3.03 11.83 -9.93
C PHE A 30 -2.53 10.73 -10.88
N LEU A 31 -1.21 10.50 -10.92
CA LEU A 31 -0.60 9.47 -11.75
C LEU A 31 -1.01 8.05 -11.33
N ALA A 32 -1.23 7.80 -10.04
CA ALA A 32 -1.68 6.50 -9.55
C ALA A 32 -3.11 6.13 -10.02
N PHE A 33 -3.94 7.12 -10.39
CA PHE A 33 -5.27 6.86 -10.95
C PHE A 33 -5.26 6.60 -12.46
N LEU A 34 -4.26 7.09 -13.19
CA LEU A 34 -4.23 6.98 -14.66
C LEU A 34 -4.22 5.53 -15.16
N PRO A 35 -3.33 4.63 -14.67
CA PRO A 35 -3.25 3.27 -15.18
C PRO A 35 -4.53 2.46 -14.93
N PRO A 36 -5.19 2.53 -13.75
CA PRO A 36 -6.53 1.97 -13.59
C PRO A 36 -7.56 2.50 -14.58
N ILE A 37 -7.60 3.83 -14.83
CA ILE A 37 -8.53 4.42 -15.79
C ILE A 37 -8.30 3.85 -17.20
N LEU A 38 -7.04 3.75 -17.63
CA LEU A 38 -6.67 3.22 -18.94
C LEU A 38 -6.99 1.72 -19.06
N ALA A 39 -6.62 0.92 -18.06
CA ALA A 39 -6.86 -0.53 -18.03
C ALA A 39 -8.34 -0.91 -17.99
N ILE A 40 -9.21 0.02 -17.59
CA ILE A 40 -10.66 -0.20 -17.54
C ILE A 40 -11.34 0.24 -18.84
N SER A 41 -10.71 1.13 -19.62
CA SER A 41 -11.33 1.82 -20.74
C SER A 41 -11.85 0.86 -21.85
N ASP A 42 -11.14 -0.24 -22.06
CA ASP A 42 -11.51 -1.29 -23.03
C ASP A 42 -12.51 -2.32 -22.46
N GLY A 43 -12.83 -2.24 -21.16
CA GLY A 43 -13.73 -3.13 -20.45
C GLY A 43 -13.12 -4.47 -20.02
N LYS A 44 -11.81 -4.65 -20.14
CA LYS A 44 -11.11 -5.88 -19.74
C LYS A 44 -9.82 -5.54 -19.01
N VAL A 45 -9.64 -6.09 -17.81
CA VAL A 45 -8.36 -5.94 -17.10
C VAL A 45 -7.56 -7.20 -17.32
N THR A 46 -6.47 -7.08 -18.07
CA THR A 46 -5.53 -8.19 -18.26
C THR A 46 -4.73 -8.45 -16.98
N PRO A 47 -4.19 -9.67 -16.78
CA PRO A 47 -3.33 -9.96 -15.62
C PRO A 47 -2.11 -9.03 -15.53
N SER A 48 -1.60 -8.59 -16.68
CA SER A 48 -0.46 -7.68 -16.76
C SER A 48 -0.80 -6.26 -16.26
N GLU A 49 -2.00 -5.76 -16.56
CA GLU A 49 -2.49 -4.46 -16.07
C GLU A 49 -2.81 -4.53 -14.58
N ALA A 50 -3.43 -5.62 -14.12
CA ALA A 50 -3.66 -5.87 -12.70
C ALA A 50 -2.35 -5.85 -11.89
N LYS A 51 -1.31 -6.53 -12.39
CA LYS A 51 0.03 -6.53 -11.76
C LYS A 51 0.66 -5.14 -11.69
N ARG A 52 0.45 -4.28 -12.69
CA ARG A 52 0.95 -2.90 -12.70
C ARG A 52 0.19 -2.01 -11.73
N MET A 53 -1.15 -2.07 -11.74
CA MET A 53 -1.99 -1.35 -10.77
C MET A 53 -1.61 -1.72 -9.34
N PHE A 54 -1.33 -3.00 -9.10
CA PHE A 54 -0.86 -3.51 -7.81
C PHE A 54 0.52 -2.94 -7.42
N ARG A 55 1.47 -2.86 -8.35
CA ARG A 55 2.79 -2.29 -8.09
C ARG A 55 2.71 -0.81 -7.68
N LEU A 56 1.94 0.00 -8.42
CA LEU A 56 1.73 1.42 -8.12
C LEU A 56 1.05 1.63 -6.75
N SER A 57 0.12 0.74 -6.44
CA SER A 57 -0.57 0.66 -5.16
C SER A 57 0.40 0.40 -4.00
N ILE A 58 1.33 -0.55 -4.16
CA ILE A 58 2.38 -0.81 -3.16
C ILE A 58 3.31 0.39 -3.00
N GLN A 59 3.73 1.02 -4.10
CA GLN A 59 4.62 2.19 -4.02
C GLN A 59 3.96 3.34 -3.25
N SER A 60 2.69 3.60 -3.53
CA SER A 60 1.91 4.62 -2.82
C SER A 60 1.74 4.28 -1.33
N LEU A 61 1.47 3.01 -1.01
CA LEU A 61 1.37 2.53 0.37
C LEU A 61 2.69 2.66 1.12
N ALA A 62 3.81 2.26 0.50
CA ALA A 62 5.14 2.36 1.10
C ALA A 62 5.49 3.82 1.40
N PHE A 63 5.18 4.73 0.48
CA PHE A 63 5.43 6.15 0.70
C PHE A 63 4.55 6.73 1.82
N ALA A 64 3.25 6.37 1.86
CA ALA A 64 2.38 6.75 2.95
C ALA A 64 2.89 6.20 4.31
N ALA A 65 3.39 4.96 4.34
CA ALA A 65 4.00 4.38 5.54
C ALA A 65 5.25 5.15 5.99
N CYS A 66 6.13 5.52 5.07
CA CYS A 66 7.29 6.35 5.38
C CYS A 66 6.89 7.71 5.97
N LEU A 67 5.88 8.38 5.39
CA LEU A 67 5.39 9.67 5.90
C LEU A 67 4.86 9.57 7.34
N ILE A 68 4.03 8.56 7.64
CA ILE A 68 3.53 8.38 9.02
C ILE A 68 4.68 8.01 9.96
N PHE A 69 5.62 7.18 9.53
CA PHE A 69 6.76 6.80 10.35
C PHE A 69 7.63 8.01 10.72
N VAL A 70 8.00 8.84 9.74
CA VAL A 70 8.73 10.10 9.96
C VAL A 70 7.93 11.04 10.87
N ALA A 71 6.62 11.17 10.62
CA ALA A 71 5.75 11.99 11.46
C ALA A 71 5.71 11.50 12.91
N THR A 72 5.69 10.18 13.12
CA THR A 72 5.68 9.55 14.45
C THR A 72 6.96 9.86 15.20
N ILE A 73 8.13 9.72 14.55
CA ILE A 73 9.42 10.07 15.15
C ILE A 73 9.46 11.56 15.50
N LYS A 74 9.08 12.44 14.56
CA LYS A 74 9.11 13.89 14.75
C LYS A 74 8.12 14.36 15.83
N LEU A 75 6.96 13.71 15.92
CA LEU A 75 5.96 13.94 16.97
C LEU A 75 6.49 13.51 18.34
N ALA A 76 7.14 12.35 18.43
CA ALA A 76 7.77 11.88 19.67
C ALA A 76 8.91 12.81 20.14
N GLN A 77 9.57 13.48 19.21
CA GLN A 77 10.59 14.51 19.50
C GLN A 77 10.01 15.89 19.83
N ALA A 78 8.67 16.05 19.87
CA ALA A 78 7.99 17.33 20.01
C ALA A 78 8.44 18.39 18.96
N SER A 79 8.98 17.94 17.83
CA SER A 79 9.53 18.78 16.76
C SER A 79 8.52 19.08 15.65
N LEU A 80 7.37 18.40 15.67
CA LEU A 80 6.35 18.53 14.64
C LEU A 80 5.17 19.37 15.13
N SER A 81 4.93 20.51 14.51
CA SER A 81 3.73 21.30 14.81
C SER A 81 2.47 20.55 14.36
N ALA A 82 1.32 20.83 14.99
CA ALA A 82 0.04 20.29 14.56
C ALA A 82 -0.29 20.51 13.08
N TYR A 83 0.11 21.66 12.52
CA TYR A 83 -0.07 21.98 11.11
C TYR A 83 0.62 20.94 10.21
N HIS A 84 1.91 20.69 10.46
CA HIS A 84 2.70 19.68 9.77
C HIS A 84 2.10 18.28 9.96
N THR A 85 1.72 17.92 11.18
CA THR A 85 1.14 16.60 11.47
C THR A 85 -0.18 16.36 10.73
N LEU A 86 -1.08 17.35 10.72
CA LEU A 86 -2.35 17.25 9.98
C LEU A 86 -2.13 17.20 8.47
N THR A 87 -1.14 17.92 7.98
CA THR A 87 -0.76 17.89 6.58
C THR A 87 -0.28 16.49 6.18
N ILE A 88 0.55 15.84 7.00
CA ILE A 88 0.99 14.45 6.78
C ILE A 88 -0.21 13.51 6.79
N VAL A 89 -1.09 13.57 7.80
CA VAL A 89 -2.30 12.73 7.88
C VAL A 89 -3.18 12.89 6.62
N HIS A 90 -3.31 14.12 6.12
CA HIS A 90 -4.05 14.38 4.90
C HIS A 90 -3.36 13.78 3.67
N MET A 91 -2.05 13.95 3.53
CA MET A 91 -1.27 13.40 2.43
C MET A 91 -1.29 11.87 2.39
N THR A 92 -1.15 11.22 3.54
CA THR A 92 -1.18 9.76 3.67
C THR A 92 -2.56 9.24 3.29
N TRP A 93 -3.62 9.93 3.69
CA TRP A 93 -4.99 9.61 3.27
C TRP A 93 -5.17 9.74 1.75
N ALA A 94 -4.57 10.76 1.15
CA ALA A 94 -4.64 11.02 -0.27
C ALA A 94 -3.86 9.97 -1.08
N LEU A 95 -2.67 9.56 -0.63
CA LEU A 95 -1.87 8.47 -1.22
C LEU A 95 -2.57 7.11 -1.12
N GLU A 96 -3.43 6.92 -0.12
CA GLU A 96 -4.28 5.73 -0.02
C GLU A 96 -5.50 5.75 -0.96
N GLY A 97 -5.88 6.90 -1.51
CA GLY A 97 -7.07 7.06 -2.36
C GLY A 97 -7.17 6.01 -3.49
N PRO A 98 -6.11 5.78 -4.28
CA PRO A 98 -6.08 4.74 -5.31
C PRO A 98 -6.39 3.34 -4.77
N LEU A 99 -5.95 3.03 -3.55
CA LEU A 99 -6.20 1.75 -2.87
C LEU A 99 -7.66 1.60 -2.42
N VAL A 100 -8.34 2.71 -2.10
CA VAL A 100 -9.76 2.69 -1.72
C VAL A 100 -10.64 2.23 -2.89
N LEU A 101 -10.31 2.61 -4.12
CA LEU A 101 -11.05 2.13 -5.31
C LEU A 101 -10.92 0.63 -5.53
N SER A 102 -9.80 0.07 -5.11
CA SER A 102 -9.53 -1.36 -5.22
C SER A 102 -10.18 -2.17 -4.08
N TYR A 103 -10.85 -1.50 -3.13
CA TYR A 103 -11.29 -2.13 -1.90
C TYR A 103 -12.63 -2.89 -2.05
N PRO A 104 -12.75 -4.07 -1.43
CA PRO A 104 -13.96 -4.88 -1.49
C PRO A 104 -15.17 -4.24 -0.83
N LEU A 105 -15.06 -3.26 0.08
CA LEU A 105 -16.25 -2.62 0.68
C LEU A 105 -17.02 -1.75 -0.32
N VAL A 106 -16.32 -0.88 -1.05
CA VAL A 106 -16.89 -0.11 -2.16
C VAL A 106 -17.42 -1.08 -3.22
N GLY A 107 -16.71 -2.18 -3.45
CA GLY A 107 -17.21 -3.28 -4.25
C GLY A 107 -18.50 -3.89 -3.76
N SER A 108 -18.58 -4.33 -2.51
CA SER A 108 -19.76 -4.96 -1.92
C SER A 108 -20.96 -4.03 -1.93
N VAL A 109 -20.79 -2.74 -1.64
CA VAL A 109 -21.87 -1.75 -1.72
C VAL A 109 -22.33 -1.57 -3.16
N LEU A 110 -21.42 -1.38 -4.12
CA LEU A 110 -21.78 -1.25 -5.53
C LEU A 110 -22.39 -2.54 -6.11
N LEU A 111 -21.93 -3.70 -5.67
CA LEU A 111 -22.48 -5.01 -6.01
C LEU A 111 -23.88 -5.20 -5.43
N ALA A 112 -24.11 -4.75 -4.20
CA ALA A 112 -25.43 -4.78 -3.59
C ALA A 112 -26.40 -3.83 -4.30
N LEU A 113 -25.91 -2.67 -4.76
CA LEU A 113 -26.69 -1.70 -5.53
C LEU A 113 -26.94 -2.16 -6.98
N TRP A 114 -26.01 -2.92 -7.57
CA TRP A 114 -26.17 -3.51 -8.91
C TRP A 114 -26.27 -5.03 -8.86
N LYS A 115 -27.51 -5.51 -8.74
CA LYS A 115 -27.87 -6.91 -8.91
C LYS A 115 -27.28 -7.46 -10.22
N GLY A 116 -26.32 -8.39 -10.11
CA GLY A 116 -25.75 -9.12 -11.25
C GLY A 116 -24.31 -8.76 -11.62
N ALA A 117 -23.68 -7.78 -10.96
CA ALA A 117 -22.25 -7.58 -11.14
C ALA A 117 -21.46 -8.68 -10.38
N GLN A 118 -20.39 -9.20 -11.00
CA GLN A 118 -19.37 -9.97 -10.29
C GLN A 118 -18.24 -9.02 -9.89
N GLY A 119 -17.84 -9.07 -8.62
CA GLY A 119 -16.77 -8.23 -8.11
C GLY A 119 -15.42 -8.81 -8.51
N VAL A 120 -14.64 -8.04 -9.28
CA VAL A 120 -13.22 -8.32 -9.55
C VAL A 120 -12.46 -7.99 -8.26
N ASP A 121 -12.08 -9.01 -7.49
CA ASP A 121 -11.28 -8.87 -6.26
C ASP A 121 -9.78 -8.88 -6.62
N ILE A 122 -9.31 -7.79 -7.24
CA ILE A 122 -7.91 -7.64 -7.71
C ILE A 122 -6.91 -7.83 -6.56
N LEU A 123 -7.29 -7.49 -5.31
CA LEU A 123 -6.43 -7.65 -4.15
C LEU A 123 -6.49 -9.03 -3.49
N GLY A 124 -7.55 -9.81 -3.72
CA GLY A 124 -7.88 -11.00 -2.94
C GLY A 124 -6.81 -12.10 -2.91
N LYS A 125 -5.89 -12.12 -3.88
CA LYS A 125 -4.83 -13.14 -3.99
C LYS A 125 -3.44 -12.69 -3.50
N THR A 126 -3.29 -11.47 -3.00
CA THR A 126 -1.96 -10.90 -2.72
C THR A 126 -1.67 -10.71 -1.23
N SER A 127 -0.38 -10.62 -0.89
CA SER A 127 0.10 -10.30 0.46
C SER A 127 -0.39 -8.93 0.99
N MET A 128 -0.84 -8.03 0.11
CA MET A 128 -1.48 -6.76 0.51
C MET A 128 -2.73 -6.96 1.37
N THR A 129 -3.40 -8.10 1.27
CA THR A 129 -4.53 -8.45 2.15
C THR A 129 -4.18 -8.40 3.64
N LEU A 130 -2.90 -8.49 3.99
CA LEU A 130 -2.42 -8.33 5.37
C LEU A 130 -1.88 -6.92 5.65
N TYR A 131 -1.01 -6.40 4.78
CA TYR A 131 -0.30 -5.15 5.03
C TYR A 131 -1.23 -3.92 4.99
N LEU A 132 -2.20 -3.90 4.07
CA LEU A 132 -3.07 -2.74 3.90
C LEU A 132 -4.00 -2.52 5.12
N PRO A 133 -4.67 -3.54 5.67
CA PRO A 133 -5.43 -3.38 6.91
C PRO A 133 -4.57 -2.94 8.09
N LEU A 134 -3.36 -3.51 8.26
CA LEU A 134 -2.45 -3.12 9.34
C LEU A 134 -2.02 -1.66 9.21
N PHE A 135 -1.69 -1.22 8.00
CA PHE A 135 -1.36 0.17 7.73
C PHE A 135 -2.53 1.10 8.04
N ARG A 136 -3.75 0.76 7.60
CA ARG A 136 -4.96 1.56 7.90
C ARG A 136 -5.27 1.65 9.38
N LEU A 137 -5.08 0.55 10.11
CA LEU A 137 -5.22 0.51 11.56
C LEU A 137 -4.21 1.46 12.20
N PHE A 138 -2.93 1.35 11.84
CA PHE A 138 -1.87 2.21 12.34
C PHE A 138 -2.12 3.68 12.01
N HIS A 139 -2.48 4.00 10.76
CA HIS A 139 -2.80 5.35 10.32
C HIS A 139 -4.01 5.93 11.07
N GLY A 140 -5.08 5.16 11.24
CA GLY A 140 -6.27 5.58 11.99
C GLY A 140 -5.96 5.84 13.47
N ILE A 141 -5.16 4.98 14.11
CA ILE A 141 -4.69 5.19 15.49
C ILE A 141 -3.82 6.44 15.57
N PHE A 142 -2.86 6.60 14.66
CA PHE A 142 -2.00 7.78 14.61
C PHE A 142 -2.82 9.06 14.49
N ALA A 143 -3.80 9.10 13.57
CA ALA A 143 -4.68 10.25 13.40
C ALA A 143 -5.50 10.56 14.67
N LEU A 144 -6.03 9.54 15.37
CA LEU A 144 -6.71 9.72 16.66
C LEU A 144 -5.78 10.26 17.75
N VAL A 145 -4.54 9.75 17.84
CA VAL A 145 -3.54 10.24 18.80
C VAL A 145 -3.24 11.71 18.54
N VAL A 146 -2.92 12.07 17.30
CA VAL A 146 -2.68 13.45 16.89
C VAL A 146 -3.85 14.36 17.27
N TRP A 147 -5.07 13.87 17.07
CA TRP A 147 -6.25 14.61 17.47
C TRP A 147 -6.47 14.73 18.96
N SER A 148 -6.24 13.66 19.72
CA SER A 148 -6.30 13.72 21.18
C SER A 148 -5.33 14.77 21.73
N LEU A 149 -4.10 14.83 21.20
CA LEU A 149 -3.09 15.81 21.58
C LEU A 149 -3.54 17.24 21.24
N ILE A 150 -4.10 17.46 20.05
CA ILE A 150 -4.61 18.77 19.64
C ILE A 150 -5.82 19.20 20.48
N THR A 151 -6.68 18.26 20.91
CA THR A 151 -7.83 18.56 21.79
C THR A 151 -7.45 18.78 23.24
N ALA A 152 -6.37 18.15 23.73
CA ALA A 152 -5.90 18.29 25.10
C ALA A 152 -5.35 19.70 25.41
N GLY A 153 -5.14 20.53 24.38
CA GLY A 153 -4.83 21.94 24.57
C GLY A 153 -3.43 22.19 25.13
N GLU A 154 -2.49 21.26 24.91
CA GLU A 154 -1.11 21.45 25.29
C GLU A 154 -0.53 22.76 24.71
N SER A 155 0.31 23.42 25.50
CA SER A 155 0.77 24.80 25.30
C SER A 155 1.49 25.07 23.96
N TRP A 156 1.97 24.02 23.27
CA TRP A 156 2.56 24.11 21.92
C TRP A 156 1.52 24.37 20.82
N LEU A 157 0.23 24.35 21.15
CA LEU A 157 -0.88 24.59 20.23
C LEU A 157 -1.30 26.07 20.13
N LYS A 158 -0.64 27.01 20.82
CA LYS A 158 -1.03 28.44 20.85
C LYS A 158 -1.11 29.11 19.47
N CYS A 159 -0.46 28.53 18.46
CA CYS A 159 -0.45 29.02 17.08
C CYS A 159 -1.55 28.49 16.16
N ILE A 160 -2.39 27.59 16.67
CA ILE A 160 -3.31 26.81 15.84
C ILE A 160 -4.62 27.51 15.57
N ASP A 161 -4.94 28.58 16.31
CA ASP A 161 -6.23 29.28 16.19
C ASP A 161 -6.48 29.86 14.79
N GLU A 162 -5.45 29.97 13.94
CA GLU A 162 -5.57 30.44 12.55
C GLU A 162 -5.07 29.46 11.49
N THR A 163 -4.98 28.15 11.79
CA THR A 163 -4.56 27.19 10.75
C THR A 163 -5.68 26.92 9.76
N PHE A 164 -5.43 27.23 8.49
CA PHE A 164 -6.36 27.01 7.38
C PHE A 164 -6.34 25.53 7.01
N LEU A 165 -7.47 24.86 7.23
CA LEU A 165 -7.66 23.46 6.86
C LEU A 165 -8.55 23.27 5.63
N LEU A 166 -9.31 24.27 5.14
CA LEU A 166 -10.13 24.16 3.92
C LEU A 166 -10.07 25.47 3.12
N PRO A 167 -10.15 25.42 1.78
CA PRO A 167 -9.99 26.57 0.90
C PRO A 167 -11.06 27.65 1.13
N GLY A 168 -10.64 28.88 1.40
CA GLY A 168 -11.52 30.04 1.59
C GLY A 168 -12.34 29.99 2.89
N LEU A 169 -12.21 28.92 3.67
CA LEU A 169 -12.91 28.75 4.93
C LEU A 169 -11.88 28.81 6.05
N LYS A 170 -11.89 29.90 6.82
CA LYS A 170 -11.20 29.98 8.11
C LYS A 170 -11.77 28.88 9.02
N LEU A 171 -11.10 27.74 8.99
CA LEU A 171 -11.39 26.63 9.86
C LEU A 171 -10.46 26.70 11.04
N THR A 172 -10.87 27.50 12.02
CA THR A 172 -10.34 27.35 13.36
C THR A 172 -10.41 25.87 13.72
N ILE A 173 -9.26 25.26 13.99
CA ILE A 173 -9.16 23.83 14.32
C ILE A 173 -10.04 23.48 15.53
N LYS A 174 -10.31 24.47 16.39
CA LYS A 174 -11.27 24.37 17.51
C LYS A 174 -12.74 24.19 17.10
N LYS A 175 -13.09 24.36 15.81
CA LYS A 175 -14.47 24.09 15.35
C LYS A 175 -14.74 22.59 15.50
N ARG A 176 -15.68 22.26 16.39
CA ARG A 176 -16.15 20.87 16.64
C ARG A 176 -16.47 20.10 15.36
N ALA A 177 -16.94 20.77 14.30
CA ALA A 177 -17.22 20.15 13.01
C ALA A 177 -15.96 19.57 12.34
N VAL A 178 -14.83 20.28 12.38
CA VAL A 178 -13.56 19.81 11.81
C VAL A 178 -13.04 18.64 12.63
N GLN A 179 -13.07 18.78 13.95
CA GLN A 179 -12.67 17.71 14.86
C GLN A 179 -13.49 16.44 14.61
N GLY A 180 -14.82 16.58 14.60
CA GLY A 180 -15.76 15.49 14.33
C GLY A 180 -15.51 14.82 12.97
N PHE A 181 -15.22 15.60 11.92
CA PHE A 181 -14.91 15.06 10.59
C PHE A 181 -13.65 14.18 10.58
N PHE A 182 -12.55 14.64 11.18
CA PHE A 182 -11.31 13.87 11.24
C PHE A 182 -11.41 12.66 12.19
N ILE A 183 -12.11 12.77 13.32
CA ILE A 183 -12.42 11.61 14.18
C ILE A 183 -13.20 10.59 13.37
N PHE A 184 -14.26 11.02 12.69
CA PHE A 184 -15.08 10.16 11.83
C PHE A 184 -14.25 9.44 10.76
N LEU A 185 -13.39 10.15 10.03
CA LEU A 185 -12.50 9.55 9.03
C LEU A 185 -11.56 8.51 9.66
N SER A 186 -10.98 8.82 10.82
CA SER A 186 -10.05 7.91 11.52
C SER A 186 -10.78 6.65 12.00
N THR A 187 -11.99 6.81 12.54
CA THR A 187 -12.85 5.69 12.95
C THR A 187 -13.23 4.81 11.77
N ILE A 188 -13.58 5.39 10.61
CA ILE A 188 -13.84 4.62 9.38
C ILE A 188 -12.62 3.78 9.02
N ARG A 189 -11.41 4.33 9.09
CA ARG A 189 -10.18 3.58 8.74
C ARG A 189 -9.93 2.40 9.66
N ILE A 190 -10.10 2.61 10.97
CA ILE A 190 -9.99 1.53 11.95
C ILE A 190 -11.04 0.46 11.68
N LEU A 191 -12.29 0.86 11.45
CA LEU A 191 -13.39 -0.06 11.15
C LEU A 191 -13.12 -0.86 9.87
N GLU A 192 -12.66 -0.21 8.80
CA GLU A 192 -12.28 -0.88 7.55
C GLU A 192 -11.19 -1.92 7.75
N ALA A 193 -10.15 -1.58 8.53
CA ALA A 193 -9.06 -2.48 8.86
C ALA A 193 -9.56 -3.70 9.64
N LEU A 194 -10.37 -3.47 10.68
CA LEU A 194 -10.97 -4.54 11.49
C LEU A 194 -11.86 -5.46 10.65
N LEU A 195 -12.72 -4.90 9.79
CA LEU A 195 -13.55 -5.67 8.88
C LEU A 195 -12.72 -6.50 7.90
N ALA A 196 -11.59 -5.98 7.40
CA ALA A 196 -10.68 -6.73 6.54
C ALA A 196 -10.10 -7.96 7.26
N VAL A 197 -9.63 -7.75 8.48
CA VAL A 197 -9.04 -8.79 9.32
C VAL A 197 -10.08 -9.86 9.67
N LEU A 198 -11.29 -9.45 10.07
CA LEU A 198 -12.39 -10.38 10.36
C LEU A 198 -12.79 -11.22 9.14
N ARG A 199 -12.89 -10.60 7.95
CA ARG A 199 -13.18 -11.35 6.71
C ARG A 199 -12.10 -12.38 6.38
N ARG A 200 -10.83 -12.05 6.67
CA ARG A 200 -9.72 -12.98 6.48
C ARG A 200 -9.85 -14.20 7.39
N PHE A 201 -10.12 -13.98 8.69
CA PHE A 201 -10.34 -15.07 9.64
C PHE A 201 -11.53 -15.95 9.24
N ASN A 202 -12.65 -15.34 8.82
CA ASN A 202 -13.82 -16.10 8.37
C ASN A 202 -13.55 -16.93 7.10
N ARG A 203 -12.72 -16.44 6.17
CA ARG A 203 -12.34 -17.20 4.97
C ARG A 203 -11.43 -18.40 5.30
N GLN A 204 -10.54 -18.27 6.29
CA GLN A 204 -9.67 -19.38 6.70
C GLN A 204 -10.46 -20.56 7.30
N GLY A 205 -11.60 -20.30 7.94
CA GLY A 205 -12.46 -21.36 8.47
C GLY A 205 -13.31 -22.10 7.43
N ALA A 206 -13.48 -21.55 6.22
CA ALA A 206 -14.44 -22.06 5.23
C ALA A 206 -13.85 -22.98 4.15
N GLY A 207 -12.60 -23.47 4.30
CA GLY A 207 -11.99 -24.41 3.36
C GLY A 207 -11.96 -23.91 1.91
N GLY A 208 -11.65 -22.61 1.72
CA GLY A 208 -11.84 -21.90 0.47
C GLY A 208 -11.17 -22.56 -0.74
N SER A 209 -11.99 -22.94 -1.72
CA SER A 209 -11.55 -23.35 -3.04
C SER A 209 -10.73 -22.23 -3.70
N THR A 210 -9.53 -22.59 -4.14
CA THR A 210 -8.65 -21.73 -4.92
C THR A 210 -9.31 -21.42 -6.26
N LEU A 211 -9.82 -20.21 -6.41
CA LEU A 211 -10.41 -19.75 -7.66
C LEU A 211 -9.35 -19.82 -8.77
N GLY A 212 -9.63 -20.57 -9.83
CA GLY A 212 -8.71 -20.87 -10.93
C GLY A 212 -7.97 -19.62 -11.43
N GLU A 213 -6.66 -19.72 -11.50
CA GLU A 213 -5.75 -18.68 -11.98
C GLU A 213 -5.66 -18.78 -13.51
N GLY A 214 -6.24 -17.83 -14.25
CA GLY A 214 -6.00 -17.76 -15.70
C GLY A 214 -7.10 -17.17 -16.60
N ALA A 215 -8.30 -16.91 -16.11
CA ALA A 215 -9.35 -16.32 -16.95
C ALA A 215 -9.32 -14.79 -16.91
N ASP A 216 -9.43 -14.15 -18.09
CA ASP A 216 -9.69 -12.71 -18.19
C ASP A 216 -10.99 -12.37 -17.45
N GLU A 217 -10.90 -11.50 -16.43
CA GLU A 217 -12.06 -11.08 -15.69
C GLU A 217 -12.82 -9.98 -16.46
N LYS A 218 -14.06 -10.28 -16.86
CA LYS A 218 -14.94 -9.27 -17.45
C LYS A 218 -15.30 -8.26 -16.39
N VAL A 219 -14.85 -7.02 -16.60
CA VAL A 219 -15.10 -5.95 -15.66
C VAL A 219 -16.41 -5.25 -16.02
N HIS A 220 -17.38 -5.27 -15.11
CA HIS A 220 -18.65 -4.60 -15.36
C HIS A 220 -18.45 -3.08 -15.34
N ARG A 221 -18.52 -2.43 -16.51
CA ARG A 221 -18.37 -0.97 -16.68
C ARG A 221 -19.24 -0.18 -15.70
N GLY A 222 -20.43 -0.71 -15.41
CA GLY A 222 -21.29 -0.22 -14.34
C GLY A 222 -20.49 0.02 -13.07
N VAL A 223 -19.97 -1.00 -12.38
CA VAL A 223 -19.30 -0.85 -11.07
C VAL A 223 -18.10 0.09 -11.12
N VAL A 224 -17.40 0.14 -12.25
CA VAL A 224 -16.13 0.83 -12.33
C VAL A 224 -16.26 2.32 -12.60
N MET A 225 -17.19 2.74 -13.46
CA MET A 225 -17.33 4.17 -13.80
C MET A 225 -17.66 5.05 -12.57
N PRO A 226 -18.55 4.66 -11.64
CA PRO A 226 -18.77 5.38 -10.39
C PRO A 226 -17.55 5.39 -9.47
N ARG A 227 -16.75 4.31 -9.44
CA ARG A 227 -15.49 4.27 -8.68
C ARG A 227 -14.51 5.30 -9.23
N LEU A 228 -14.27 5.28 -10.54
CA LEU A 228 -13.40 6.23 -11.21
C LEU A 228 -13.91 7.67 -11.04
N SER A 229 -15.22 7.89 -11.14
CA SER A 229 -15.84 9.20 -10.93
C SER A 229 -15.65 9.69 -9.50
N LEU A 230 -15.86 8.84 -8.49
CA LEU A 230 -15.66 9.19 -7.09
C LEU A 230 -14.20 9.52 -6.80
N ALA A 231 -13.26 8.75 -7.36
CA ALA A 231 -11.84 9.06 -7.25
C ALA A 231 -11.44 10.34 -7.97
N ALA A 232 -11.96 10.58 -9.18
CA ALA A 232 -11.68 11.80 -9.92
C ALA A 232 -12.21 13.02 -9.17
N ILE A 233 -13.42 12.92 -8.59
CA ILE A 233 -13.99 13.96 -7.72
C ILE A 233 -13.12 14.16 -6.48
N LEU A 234 -12.68 13.09 -5.82
CA LEU A 234 -11.81 13.17 -4.65
C LEU A 234 -10.45 13.80 -5.02
N CYS A 235 -9.85 13.42 -6.14
CA CYS A 235 -8.59 14.00 -6.63
C CYS A 235 -8.74 15.47 -7.00
N ALA A 236 -9.79 15.82 -7.74
CA ALA A 236 -10.06 17.20 -8.10
C ALA A 236 -10.30 18.04 -6.84
N TRP A 237 -11.04 17.50 -5.88
CA TRP A 237 -11.26 18.12 -4.59
C TRP A 237 -9.94 18.31 -3.82
N LEU A 238 -9.10 17.27 -3.70
CA LEU A 238 -7.78 17.33 -3.07
C LEU A 238 -6.85 18.31 -3.77
N PHE A 239 -6.81 18.32 -5.11
CA PHE A 239 -5.99 19.25 -5.88
C PHE A 239 -6.43 20.70 -5.69
N VAL A 240 -7.73 20.99 -5.83
CA VAL A 240 -8.29 22.33 -5.62
C VAL A 240 -8.06 22.79 -4.18
N PHE A 241 -8.28 21.88 -3.23
CA PHE A 241 -8.02 22.06 -1.81
C PHE A 241 -6.58 22.48 -1.56
N SER A 242 -5.62 21.73 -2.10
CA SER A 242 -4.21 21.96 -1.85
C SER A 242 -3.63 23.13 -2.61
N TRP A 243 -4.08 23.37 -3.84
CA TRP A 243 -3.75 24.58 -4.60
C TRP A 243 -4.16 25.84 -3.83
N ARG A 244 -5.40 25.85 -3.32
CA ARG A 244 -5.92 26.98 -2.55
C ARG A 244 -5.31 27.06 -1.16
N LEU A 245 -5.03 25.93 -0.49
CA LEU A 245 -4.25 25.94 0.74
C LEU A 245 -2.87 26.54 0.48
N GLY A 246 -2.17 26.17 -0.60
CA GLY A 246 -0.90 26.81 -0.95
C GLY A 246 -1.03 28.31 -1.19
N LYS A 247 -2.13 28.76 -1.81
CA LYS A 247 -2.39 30.19 -2.05
C LYS A 247 -2.72 30.96 -0.76
N GLU A 248 -3.45 30.35 0.18
CA GLU A 248 -3.91 30.99 1.42
C GLU A 248 -2.98 30.76 2.62
N SER A 249 -2.22 29.66 2.65
CA SER A 249 -1.19 29.36 3.65
C SER A 249 0.07 30.20 3.45
N VAL A 250 0.19 30.90 2.33
CA VAL A 250 1.11 32.03 2.16
C VAL A 250 0.54 33.27 2.86
N ASN A 251 -0.05 33.08 4.03
CA ASN A 251 -0.02 34.11 5.04
C ASN A 251 1.39 34.01 5.65
N ILE A 252 2.37 34.59 4.93
CA ILE A 252 3.83 34.59 5.24
C ILE A 252 4.10 35.02 6.70
N LYS A 253 3.11 35.63 7.34
CA LYS A 253 3.10 36.05 8.73
C LYS A 253 3.03 34.89 9.74
N LEU A 254 2.44 33.74 9.39
CA LEU A 254 2.22 32.62 10.32
C LEU A 254 3.34 31.58 10.32
N VAL A 255 3.90 31.29 9.15
CA VAL A 255 4.97 30.30 8.96
C VAL A 255 6.30 31.02 8.76
N ALA A 256 7.34 30.56 9.44
CA ALA A 256 8.67 31.13 9.29
C ALA A 256 9.13 31.12 7.82
N PRO A 257 9.89 32.13 7.36
CA PRO A 257 10.49 32.12 6.04
C PRO A 257 11.41 30.89 5.91
N GLY A 258 11.16 30.05 4.89
CA GLY A 258 11.88 28.79 4.69
C GLY A 258 11.02 27.64 4.17
N GLU A 259 9.69 27.71 4.30
CA GLU A 259 8.76 26.66 3.84
C GLU A 259 8.80 26.42 2.32
N ILE A 260 9.21 27.44 1.56
CA ILE A 260 9.36 27.40 0.09
C ILE A 260 10.76 26.93 -0.31
N SER A 261 11.70 26.82 0.64
CA SER A 261 13.05 26.35 0.34
C SER A 261 13.03 24.89 -0.13
N TRP A 262 13.79 24.61 -1.17
CA TRP A 262 13.95 23.27 -1.72
C TRP A 262 14.99 22.52 -0.89
N GLY A 263 14.51 21.78 0.11
CA GLY A 263 15.34 20.90 0.94
C GLY A 263 15.47 19.49 0.37
N PHE A 264 16.34 18.68 0.98
CA PHE A 264 16.55 17.28 0.63
C PHE A 264 15.25 16.45 0.74
N GLY A 265 14.40 16.77 1.73
CA GLY A 265 13.11 16.12 1.91
C GLY A 265 12.12 16.37 0.78
N GLN A 266 12.31 17.41 -0.04
CA GLN A 266 11.49 17.67 -1.24
C GLN A 266 11.99 16.93 -2.49
N ILE A 267 13.29 16.62 -2.54
CA ILE A 267 13.90 15.90 -3.67
C ILE A 267 13.46 14.44 -3.67
N ILE A 268 13.37 13.80 -2.49
CA ILE A 268 12.99 12.37 -2.40
C ILE A 268 11.59 12.11 -3.03
N PRO A 269 10.52 12.84 -2.67
CA PRO A 269 9.21 12.67 -3.30
C PRO A 269 9.22 12.89 -4.82
N LEU A 270 10.07 13.80 -5.33
CA LEU A 270 10.27 14.01 -6.77
C LEU A 270 11.00 12.85 -7.44
N CYS A 271 11.99 12.25 -6.79
CA CYS A 271 12.64 11.05 -7.30
C CYS A 271 11.66 9.87 -7.37
N MET A 272 10.79 9.74 -6.37
CA MET A 272 9.75 8.70 -6.36
C MET A 272 8.71 8.90 -7.48
N LEU A 273 8.48 10.15 -7.92
CA LEU A 273 7.63 10.44 -9.08
C LEU A 273 8.16 9.83 -10.36
N VAL A 274 9.47 9.73 -10.55
CA VAL A 274 10.08 9.18 -11.78
C VAL A 274 9.57 7.76 -12.04
N SER A 275 9.50 6.92 -11.00
CA SER A 275 8.95 5.57 -11.10
C SER A 275 7.48 5.56 -11.56
N GLN A 276 6.66 6.45 -11.01
CA GLN A 276 5.24 6.52 -11.37
C GLN A 276 5.01 7.08 -12.78
N VAL A 277 5.74 8.13 -13.15
CA VAL A 277 5.74 8.70 -14.50
C VAL A 277 6.15 7.62 -15.51
N TRP A 278 7.19 6.84 -15.19
CA TRP A 278 7.64 5.75 -16.04
C TRP A 278 6.57 4.66 -16.24
N GLU A 279 5.90 4.23 -15.16
CA GLU A 279 4.83 3.23 -15.24
C GLU A 279 3.61 3.76 -16.03
N VAL A 280 3.24 5.03 -15.85
CA VAL A 280 2.19 5.69 -16.64
C VAL A 280 2.60 5.76 -18.12
N TYR A 281 3.82 6.17 -18.41
CA TYR A 281 4.36 6.23 -19.77
C TYR A 281 4.34 4.84 -20.44
N CYS A 282 4.80 3.79 -19.75
CA CYS A 282 4.78 2.43 -20.26
C CYS A 282 3.36 1.92 -20.52
N THR A 283 2.41 2.28 -19.66
CA THR A 283 0.99 1.91 -19.81
C THR A 283 0.37 2.63 -21.00
N PHE A 284 0.58 3.94 -21.11
CA PHE A 284 0.12 4.75 -22.23
C PHE A 284 0.71 4.27 -23.56
N TRP A 285 2.01 3.96 -23.60
CA TRP A 285 2.68 3.48 -24.79
C TRP A 285 2.13 2.14 -25.29
N ILE A 286 1.83 1.22 -24.37
CA ILE A 286 1.22 -0.07 -24.72
C ILE A 286 -0.21 0.11 -25.23
N TRP A 287 -0.97 0.99 -24.58
CA TRP A 287 -2.32 1.34 -25.02
C TRP A 287 -2.34 1.97 -26.43
N MET A 288 -1.34 2.79 -26.76
CA MET A 288 -1.19 3.41 -28.08
C MET A 288 -0.72 2.46 -29.19
N ARG A 289 -0.17 1.29 -28.86
CA ARG A 289 0.30 0.37 -29.90
C ARG A 289 -0.92 -0.18 -30.65
N PRO A 290 -0.95 -0.07 -31.99
CA PRO A 290 -2.03 -0.65 -32.77
C PRO A 290 -2.09 -2.14 -32.47
N VAL A 291 -3.28 -2.64 -32.17
CA VAL A 291 -3.50 -4.08 -32.02
C VAL A 291 -3.01 -4.70 -33.32
N PRO A 292 -1.97 -5.55 -33.30
CA PRO A 292 -1.50 -6.19 -34.52
C PRO A 292 -2.72 -6.88 -35.12
N ASN A 293 -3.11 -6.46 -36.33
CA ASN A 293 -4.25 -7.03 -37.03
C ASN A 293 -4.07 -8.54 -36.94
N LYS A 294 -4.96 -9.21 -36.19
CA LYS A 294 -5.00 -10.67 -36.21
C LYS A 294 -5.03 -11.00 -37.70
N PRO A 295 -4.03 -11.72 -38.25
CA PRO A 295 -4.03 -12.04 -39.66
C PRO A 295 -5.41 -12.61 -39.93
N ASN A 296 -6.15 -12.00 -40.85
CA ASN A 296 -7.45 -12.48 -41.24
C ASN A 296 -7.21 -13.94 -41.64
N ARG A 297 -7.54 -14.89 -40.74
CA ARG A 297 -7.80 -16.28 -41.08
C ARG A 297 -9.11 -16.28 -41.86
N SER A 298 -9.09 -15.60 -43.00
CA SER A 298 -10.11 -15.61 -44.02
C SER A 298 -9.61 -16.60 -45.06
N GLY A 299 -10.10 -17.82 -44.95
CA GLY A 299 -10.02 -18.82 -46.01
C GLY A 299 -8.95 -19.87 -45.79
N GLY A 300 -9.40 -21.12 -45.92
CA GLY A 300 -8.54 -22.27 -46.15
C GLY A 300 -8.41 -23.16 -44.93
N ASP A 301 -9.30 -24.13 -44.89
CA ASP A 301 -9.07 -25.44 -44.28
C ASP A 301 -9.05 -25.45 -42.75
N SER A 302 -10.26 -25.58 -42.21
CA SER A 302 -10.52 -26.51 -41.12
C SER A 302 -9.99 -27.90 -41.51
N GLU A 303 -8.68 -28.10 -41.45
CA GLU A 303 -8.16 -29.38 -41.02
C GLU A 303 -8.67 -29.54 -39.59
N ASP A 304 -9.74 -30.32 -39.48
CA ASP A 304 -10.09 -31.02 -38.26
C ASP A 304 -8.85 -31.82 -37.85
N VAL A 305 -7.93 -31.16 -37.14
CA VAL A 305 -6.98 -31.85 -36.29
C VAL A 305 -7.86 -32.45 -35.20
N ASN A 306 -8.39 -33.64 -35.52
CA ASN A 306 -8.70 -34.66 -34.55
C ASN A 306 -7.43 -34.82 -33.72
N LEU A 307 -7.31 -33.99 -32.69
CA LEU A 307 -6.62 -34.35 -31.47
C LEU A 307 -7.42 -35.53 -30.94
N GLU A 308 -7.11 -36.69 -31.51
CA GLU A 308 -7.39 -37.97 -30.90
C GLU A 308 -6.85 -37.82 -29.48
N VAL A 309 -7.79 -37.70 -28.55
CA VAL A 309 -7.52 -37.66 -27.13
C VAL A 309 -6.93 -39.02 -26.83
N VAL A 310 -5.62 -39.16 -27.00
CA VAL A 310 -4.87 -40.32 -26.54
C VAL A 310 -5.18 -40.39 -25.05
N PRO A 311 -5.92 -41.42 -24.60
CA PRO A 311 -6.21 -41.58 -23.20
C PRO A 311 -4.88 -41.56 -22.45
N PRO A 312 -4.79 -40.87 -21.30
CA PRO A 312 -3.56 -40.90 -20.51
C PRO A 312 -3.21 -42.36 -20.27
N GLU A 313 -2.07 -42.77 -20.85
CA GLU A 313 -1.51 -44.09 -20.67
C GLU A 313 -1.36 -44.30 -19.17
N ILE A 314 -2.21 -45.18 -18.62
CA ILE A 314 -2.14 -45.62 -17.25
C ILE A 314 -0.79 -46.34 -17.16
N ARG A 315 0.25 -45.61 -16.75
CA ARG A 315 1.50 -46.22 -16.29
C ARG A 315 1.12 -47.11 -15.13
N GLN A 316 1.01 -48.40 -15.41
CA GLN A 316 0.91 -49.41 -14.38
C GLN A 316 2.12 -49.26 -13.46
N PRO A 317 1.93 -49.37 -12.14
CA PRO A 317 3.04 -49.46 -11.21
C PRO A 317 3.94 -50.60 -11.66
N LEU A 318 5.22 -50.30 -11.84
CA LEU A 318 6.25 -51.29 -12.13
C LEU A 318 6.16 -52.35 -11.02
N GLU A 319 5.74 -53.57 -11.37
CA GLU A 319 5.74 -54.72 -10.47
C GLU A 319 7.17 -54.98 -10.02
N ASP A 320 7.41 -54.74 -8.73
CA ASP A 320 8.63 -55.14 -8.04
C ASP A 320 8.81 -56.65 -8.22
N THR A 321 9.91 -57.00 -8.88
CA THR A 321 10.34 -58.38 -9.04
C THR A 321 10.83 -58.89 -7.67
N PRO A 322 10.31 -60.02 -7.15
CA PRO A 322 10.76 -60.54 -5.87
C PRO A 322 12.16 -61.16 -6.03
N HIS A 323 13.14 -60.60 -5.32
CA HIS A 323 14.44 -61.24 -5.12
C HIS A 323 14.28 -62.50 -4.25
N PRO A 324 14.90 -63.63 -4.62
CA PRO A 324 14.80 -64.86 -3.87
C PRO A 324 15.58 -64.78 -2.56
N LEU A 325 14.91 -65.27 -1.51
CA LEU A 325 15.46 -65.65 -0.21
C LEU A 325 16.81 -66.35 -0.35
N ASN A 326 17.78 -65.91 0.45
CA ASN A 326 18.84 -66.78 0.90
C ASN A 326 18.87 -66.79 2.44
N SER A 327 18.73 -68.00 2.94
CA SER A 327 18.78 -68.47 4.32
C SER A 327 20.03 -68.03 5.06
N LYS A 328 19.89 -67.74 6.36
CA LYS A 328 20.63 -68.47 7.40
C LYS A 328 20.04 -68.27 8.79
N GLU A 329 20.03 -69.39 9.49
CA GLU A 329 19.59 -69.65 10.85
C GLU A 329 20.39 -68.85 11.88
N ASP A 330 19.77 -68.52 13.02
CA ASP A 330 20.06 -69.19 14.30
C ASP A 330 19.27 -68.54 15.47
N GLU A 331 18.66 -69.43 16.27
CA GLU A 331 18.52 -69.48 17.75
C GLU A 331 18.54 -68.19 18.60
N ALA A 332 17.94 -68.09 19.78
CA ALA A 332 16.91 -68.77 20.56
C ALA A 332 16.76 -67.91 21.84
N LEU A 333 15.71 -68.20 22.61
CA LEU A 333 15.48 -67.88 24.03
C LEU A 333 14.93 -66.49 24.41
N GLY A 334 13.81 -66.52 25.14
CA GLY A 334 13.50 -65.51 26.15
C GLY A 334 12.01 -65.21 26.32
N GLU A 335 11.33 -65.99 27.17
CA GLU A 335 10.10 -65.56 27.84
C GLU A 335 10.33 -64.21 28.56
N ASP A 336 9.35 -63.31 28.57
CA ASP A 336 8.53 -63.02 29.75
C ASP A 336 7.56 -61.85 29.47
N GLY A 337 6.44 -61.82 30.21
CA GLY A 337 5.31 -60.93 30.02
C GLY A 337 5.56 -59.46 30.34
N GLY A 338 4.64 -58.59 29.90
CA GLY A 338 4.71 -57.19 30.27
C GLY A 338 3.78 -56.25 29.51
N ARG A 339 2.55 -56.17 30.00
CA ARG A 339 1.66 -55.00 29.99
C ARG A 339 2.40 -53.66 29.84
N SER A 340 1.99 -52.80 28.88
CA SER A 340 1.62 -51.38 29.10
C SER A 340 1.88 -50.46 27.90
N THR A 341 0.89 -49.58 27.68
CA THR A 341 0.95 -48.19 27.17
C THR A 341 1.29 -47.91 25.70
N ALA A 342 0.27 -47.41 25.01
CA ALA A 342 0.36 -46.61 23.80
C ALA A 342 1.30 -45.41 24.00
N VAL A 343 2.30 -45.29 23.13
CA VAL A 343 3.13 -44.10 22.98
C VAL A 343 2.97 -43.63 21.53
N ALA A 344 2.34 -42.47 21.38
CA ALA A 344 2.21 -41.76 20.12
C ALA A 344 3.60 -41.32 19.63
N THR A 345 4.01 -41.83 18.48
CA THR A 345 5.25 -41.44 17.81
C THR A 345 5.04 -40.13 17.07
N LYS A 346 5.75 -39.09 17.53
CA LYS A 346 5.82 -37.76 16.93
C LYS A 346 6.76 -37.84 15.72
N GLN A 347 6.22 -37.65 14.53
CA GLN A 347 6.99 -37.58 13.28
C GLN A 347 7.72 -36.22 13.23
N ASP A 348 9.04 -36.26 13.42
CA ASP A 348 9.92 -35.10 13.35
C ASP A 348 10.37 -34.92 11.90
N THR A 349 9.86 -33.87 11.23
CA THR A 349 10.18 -33.58 9.83
C THR A 349 11.33 -32.58 9.80
N ARG A 350 12.57 -33.08 9.75
CA ARG A 350 13.75 -32.24 9.48
C ARG A 350 13.78 -31.87 7.99
N VAL A 351 13.43 -30.63 7.69
CA VAL A 351 13.73 -29.98 6.41
C VAL A 351 15.22 -29.61 6.42
N ARG A 352 15.99 -30.26 5.56
CA ARG A 352 17.39 -29.92 5.26
C ARG A 352 17.37 -28.79 4.23
N VAL A 353 17.79 -27.59 4.65
CA VAL A 353 18.04 -26.46 3.74
C VAL A 353 19.53 -26.51 3.42
N ASP A 354 19.85 -26.94 2.19
CA ASP A 354 21.20 -26.80 1.67
C ASP A 354 21.40 -25.32 1.26
N ILE A 355 22.22 -24.60 2.03
CA ILE A 355 22.71 -23.27 1.68
C ILE A 355 24.00 -23.49 0.91
N SER A 356 24.00 -23.15 -0.37
CA SER A 356 25.21 -23.08 -1.18
C SER A 356 25.96 -21.79 -0.86
N ASP A 357 27.10 -21.93 -0.20
CA ASP A 357 28.06 -20.85 0.03
C ASP A 357 28.76 -20.49 -1.27
N SER A 358 28.48 -19.29 -1.79
CA SER A 358 29.30 -18.66 -2.83
C SER A 358 30.27 -17.69 -2.16
N GLU A 359 31.48 -18.17 -1.96
CA GLU A 359 32.69 -17.46 -1.56
C GLU A 359 33.05 -16.43 -2.64
N SER A 360 33.06 -15.13 -2.29
CA SER A 360 33.73 -14.11 -3.10
C SER A 360 34.52 -13.18 -2.19
N ASP A 361 35.82 -13.38 -2.19
CA ASP A 361 36.82 -12.50 -1.61
C ASP A 361 36.79 -11.11 -2.25
N GLY A 362 36.90 -10.08 -1.43
CA GLY A 362 36.90 -8.69 -1.89
C GLY A 362 37.10 -7.70 -0.74
N GLU A 363 38.26 -7.77 -0.08
CA GLU A 363 38.80 -6.68 0.74
C GLU A 363 38.90 -5.38 -0.08
N MET A 364 38.35 -4.27 0.41
CA MET A 364 39.06 -2.97 0.54
C MET A 364 38.19 -1.84 1.13
N ILE A 365 38.65 -1.37 2.29
CA ILE A 365 38.81 0.04 2.70
C ILE A 365 37.54 0.90 2.92
N ASN A 366 37.19 1.02 4.20
CA ASN A 366 36.56 2.19 4.86
C ASN A 366 37.71 3.07 5.46
N PRO A 367 37.54 4.37 5.85
CA PRO A 367 36.31 5.14 6.10
C PRO A 367 36.37 6.64 5.64
N PRO A 368 35.40 7.52 5.99
CA PRO A 368 35.48 8.21 7.29
C PRO A 368 34.12 8.47 7.98
N ILE A 369 33.86 7.74 9.08
CA ILE A 369 32.88 8.10 10.13
C ILE A 369 33.65 8.70 11.32
N LYS A 370 34.46 9.74 11.05
CA LYS A 370 35.18 10.50 12.09
C LYS A 370 34.88 12.00 12.11
N LEU A 371 34.02 12.50 11.21
CA LEU A 371 33.61 13.91 11.21
C LEU A 371 32.31 14.20 11.98
N ALA A 372 31.50 13.19 12.32
CA ALA A 372 30.21 13.41 13.00
C ALA A 372 30.34 13.56 14.54
N LEU A 373 31.47 13.19 15.13
CA LEU A 373 31.68 13.20 16.58
C LEU A 373 32.46 14.42 17.09
N LEU A 374 33.04 15.24 16.21
CA LEU A 374 33.71 16.49 16.59
C LEU A 374 32.81 17.74 16.44
N ALA A 375 31.60 17.59 15.89
CA ALA A 375 30.66 18.69 15.74
C ALA A 375 29.71 18.85 16.95
N SER A 376 29.66 17.91 17.90
CA SER A 376 28.80 18.01 19.09
C SER A 376 29.47 18.65 20.31
N GLU A 377 30.77 18.96 20.25
CA GLU A 377 31.50 19.60 21.38
C GLU A 377 31.67 21.12 21.23
N SER A 378 31.29 21.73 20.10
CA SER A 378 31.50 23.18 19.88
C SER A 378 30.26 24.08 20.02
N MET A 379 29.12 23.54 20.50
CA MET A 379 27.90 24.33 20.75
C MET A 379 27.55 24.45 22.24
N GLY A 380 28.55 24.31 23.12
CA GLY A 380 28.44 24.57 24.56
C GLY A 380 29.49 25.57 25.03
N ALA A 381 29.37 26.83 24.61
CA ALA A 381 30.00 27.99 25.24
C ALA A 381 29.18 29.25 24.93
#